data_AF-A0A966UBC9-F1
#
_entry.id   AF-A0A966UBC9-F1
#
_cell.length_a   1.000
_cell.length_b   1.000
_cell.length_c   1.000
_cell.angle_alpha   90.00
_cell.angle_beta   90.00
_cell.angle_gamma   90.00
#
_symmetry.space_group_name_H-M   'P 1'
#
loop_
_entity.id
_entity.type
_entity.pdbx_description
1 polymer ?
#
loop_
_entity_poly.entity_id
_entity_poly.type
_entity_poly.pdbx_seq_one_letter_code
_entity_poly.pdbx_strand_id
1 'polypeptide(L)'
;MLTPVRKRSDYHHGDLGHAAIRAAKNLIDSEGLNSLGIRRVAEATGVSPAALYRHFENLEQLKAEVSAQIRLELGEFLKAKRDRTPLSRSKSRNALIRFEALGEAYIDYARKHPRLFEIAFIHCDEKPIS
;
A
#
# COMPACT_ATOMS: atom_id res chain seq x y z
N MET A 1 26.33 27.85 21.27
CA MET A 1 25.15 27.66 20.41
C MET A 1 25.50 26.61 19.37
N LEU A 2 24.95 25.40 19.48
CA LEU A 2 25.22 24.29 18.55
C LEU A 2 23.93 24.03 17.75
N THR A 3 23.95 24.37 16.47
CA THR A 3 22.90 24.01 15.51
C THR A 3 23.04 22.52 15.18
N PRO A 4 21.99 21.69 15.35
CA PRO A 4 22.08 20.30 14.93
C PRO A 4 21.95 20.24 13.41
N VAL A 5 22.99 19.72 12.76
CA VAL A 5 22.96 19.35 11.34
C VAL A 5 21.91 18.25 11.18
N ARG A 6 20.87 18.54 10.38
CA ARG A 6 19.83 17.58 10.00
C ARG A 6 20.51 16.43 9.26
N LYS A 7 20.54 15.25 9.87
CA LYS A 7 21.09 14.02 9.29
C LYS A 7 20.34 13.74 7.98
N ARG A 8 21.00 13.96 6.84
CA ARG A 8 20.49 13.52 5.54
C ARG A 8 20.49 11.99 5.60
N SER A 9 19.31 11.43 5.84
CA SER A 9 19.04 10.02 5.64
C SER A 9 19.51 9.65 4.24
N ASP A 10 20.25 8.54 4.11
CA ASP A 10 20.55 7.88 2.84
C ASP A 10 19.24 7.61 2.09
N TYR A 11 18.78 8.59 1.32
CA TYR A 11 17.75 8.39 0.32
C TYR A 11 18.46 7.74 -0.85
N HIS A 12 18.34 6.41 -0.96
CA HIS A 12 18.71 5.72 -2.18
C HIS A 12 17.87 6.30 -3.32
N HIS A 13 18.49 7.17 -4.13
CA HIS A 13 17.88 7.81 -5.29
C HIS A 13 17.32 6.80 -6.32
N GLY A 14 17.64 5.51 -6.20
CA GLY A 14 17.05 4.43 -7.00
C GLY A 14 15.69 3.92 -6.53
N ASP A 15 15.21 4.28 -5.32
CA ASP A 15 13.96 3.77 -4.74
C ASP A 15 12.86 4.85 -4.56
N LEU A 16 12.97 5.99 -5.25
CA LEU A 16 12.04 7.11 -5.04
C LEU A 16 10.59 6.72 -5.32
N GLY A 17 10.32 5.88 -6.33
CA GLY A 17 8.99 5.35 -6.62
C GLY A 17 8.38 4.61 -5.43
N HIS A 18 9.06 3.58 -4.89
CA HIS A 18 8.54 2.85 -3.74
C HIS A 18 8.50 3.72 -2.47
N ALA A 19 9.46 4.62 -2.27
CA ALA A 19 9.42 5.56 -1.15
C ALA A 19 8.17 6.46 -1.20
N ALA A 20 7.81 6.94 -2.40
CA ALA A 20 6.60 7.71 -2.63
C ALA A 20 5.33 6.88 -2.38
N ILE A 21 5.28 5.64 -2.87
CA ILE A 21 4.16 4.71 -2.61
C ILE A 21 4.00 4.47 -1.10
N ARG A 22 5.10 4.19 -0.38
CA ARG A 22 5.07 4.00 1.08
C ARG A 22 4.57 5.25 1.81
N ALA A 23 5.05 6.43 1.42
CA ALA A 23 4.61 7.69 2.01
C ALA A 23 3.12 7.97 1.73
N ALA A 24 2.67 7.73 0.50
CA ALA A 24 1.27 7.88 0.11
C ALA A 24 0.36 6.94 0.90
N LYS A 25 0.73 5.67 1.05
CA LYS A 25 0.00 4.71 1.91
C LYS A 25 -0.15 5.20 3.34
N ASN A 26 0.93 5.69 3.94
CA ASN A 26 0.90 6.21 5.31
C ASN A 26 -0.01 7.43 5.45
N LEU A 27 -0.01 8.33 4.46
CA LEU A 27 -0.92 9.48 4.42
C LEU A 27 -2.38 9.03 4.30
N ILE A 28 -2.69 8.07 3.43
CA ILE A 28 -4.06 7.54 3.28
C ILE A 28 -4.52 6.87 4.58
N ASP A 29 -3.68 6.06 5.22
CA ASP A 29 -4.04 5.37 6.45
C ASP A 29 -4.30 6.36 7.59
N SER A 30 -3.46 7.38 7.73
CA SER A 30 -3.54 8.37 8.82
C SER A 30 -4.59 9.47 8.60
N GLU A 31 -4.82 9.90 7.37
CA GLU A 31 -5.61 11.09 7.06
C GLU A 31 -6.72 10.87 6.01
N GLY A 32 -6.78 9.70 5.38
CA GLY A 32 -7.77 9.35 4.38
C GLY A 32 -7.38 9.75 2.95
N LEU A 33 -8.08 9.18 1.97
CA LEU A 33 -7.74 9.30 0.54
C LEU A 33 -7.78 10.73 0.01
N ASN A 34 -8.76 11.53 0.44
CA ASN A 34 -8.92 12.93 0.00
C ASN A 34 -7.75 13.83 0.41
N SER A 35 -6.95 13.38 1.37
CA SER A 35 -5.78 14.10 1.85
C SER A 35 -4.56 13.93 0.95
N LEU A 36 -4.59 12.96 0.01
CA LEU A 36 -3.44 12.61 -0.82
C LEU A 36 -3.20 13.63 -1.94
N GLY A 37 -1.94 14.03 -2.12
CA GLY A 37 -1.51 14.85 -3.24
C GLY A 37 0.00 14.82 -3.46
N ILE A 38 0.44 15.04 -4.71
CA ILE A 38 1.87 14.96 -5.09
C ILE A 38 2.76 15.83 -4.19
N ARG A 39 2.33 17.05 -3.86
CA ARG A 39 3.11 17.95 -2.99
C ARG A 39 3.30 17.39 -1.57
N ARG A 40 2.25 16.82 -0.99
CA ARG A 40 2.31 16.22 0.36
C ARG A 40 3.19 14.98 0.38
N VAL A 41 3.12 14.17 -0.68
CA VAL A 41 4.01 13.01 -0.82
C VAL A 41 5.46 13.47 -1.00
N ALA A 42 5.70 14.54 -1.76
CA ALA A 42 7.04 15.13 -1.93
C ALA A 42 7.60 15.64 -0.59
N GLU A 43 6.78 16.33 0.20
CA GLU A 43 7.13 16.78 1.56
C GLU A 43 7.45 15.59 2.48
N ALA A 44 6.59 14.58 2.50
CA ALA A 44 6.76 13.37 3.32
C ALA A 44 8.00 12.55 2.91
N THR A 45 8.42 12.65 1.65
CA THR A 45 9.62 11.97 1.12
C THR A 45 10.85 12.87 1.07
N GLY A 46 10.75 14.14 1.46
CA GLY A 46 11.87 15.08 1.46
C GLY A 46 12.41 15.44 0.08
N VAL A 47 11.64 15.24 -0.99
CA VAL A 47 12.02 15.59 -2.38
C VAL A 47 11.18 16.74 -2.92
N SER A 48 11.60 17.30 -4.06
CA SER A 48 10.78 18.28 -4.78
C SER A 48 9.60 17.61 -5.48
N PRO A 49 8.44 18.27 -5.65
CA PRO A 49 7.34 17.76 -6.48
C PRO A 49 7.77 17.42 -7.90
N ALA A 50 8.67 18.21 -8.49
CA ALA A 50 9.23 17.95 -9.82
C ALA A 50 9.99 16.62 -9.93
N ALA A 51 10.53 16.11 -8.82
CA ALA A 51 11.16 14.80 -8.79
C ALA A 51 10.12 13.67 -8.84
N LEU A 52 8.99 13.82 -8.14
CA LEU A 52 7.90 12.85 -8.21
C LEU A 52 7.23 12.83 -9.58
N TYR A 53 7.07 13.99 -10.24
CA TYR A 53 6.51 14.05 -11.59
C TYR A 53 7.36 13.33 -12.65
N ARG A 54 8.63 13.04 -12.38
CA ARG A 54 9.47 12.20 -13.25
C ARG A 54 9.19 10.69 -13.09
N HIS A 55 8.55 10.31 -11.98
CA HIS A 55 8.17 8.91 -11.69
C HIS A 55 6.68 8.67 -11.92
N PHE A 56 5.84 9.67 -11.65
CA PHE A 56 4.40 9.61 -11.79
C PHE A 56 3.92 10.76 -12.67
N GLU A 57 3.26 10.45 -13.78
CA GLU A 57 2.69 11.44 -14.71
C GLU A 57 1.74 12.39 -14.00
N ASN A 58 0.94 11.87 -13.06
CA ASN A 58 0.03 12.65 -12.24
C ASN A 58 -0.36 11.92 -10.93
N LEU A 59 -1.32 12.49 -10.20
CA LEU A 59 -1.82 11.93 -8.94
C LEU A 59 -2.57 10.61 -9.13
N GLU A 60 -3.28 10.43 -10.25
CA GLU A 60 -4.01 9.19 -10.53
C GLU A 60 -3.03 8.03 -10.80
N GLN A 61 -1.91 8.25 -11.49
CA GLN A 61 -0.87 7.22 -11.63
C GLN A 61 -0.34 6.76 -10.26
N LEU A 62 -0.09 7.72 -9.36
CA LEU A 62 0.34 7.40 -8.00
C LEU A 62 -0.73 6.61 -7.23
N LYS A 63 -2.02 6.97 -7.37
CA LYS A 63 -3.12 6.22 -6.76
C LYS A 63 -3.21 4.80 -7.31
N ALA A 64 -3.04 4.61 -8.63
CA ALA A 64 -3.05 3.30 -9.27
C ALA A 64 -1.94 2.41 -8.70
N GLU A 65 -0.74 2.96 -8.54
CA GLU A 65 0.42 2.26 -7.95
C GLU A 65 0.19 1.90 -6.48
N VAL A 66 -0.32 2.84 -5.69
CA VAL A 66 -0.67 2.57 -4.29
C VAL A 66 -1.75 1.49 -4.20
N SER A 67 -2.78 1.55 -5.04
CA SER A 67 -3.84 0.54 -5.10
C SER A 67 -3.29 -0.84 -5.45
N ALA A 68 -2.41 -0.93 -6.45
CA ALA A 68 -1.75 -2.18 -6.82
C ALA A 68 -0.92 -2.75 -5.66
N GLN A 69 -0.10 -1.92 -5.02
CA GLN A 69 0.71 -2.32 -3.87
C GLN A 69 -0.15 -2.83 -2.70
N ILE A 70 -1.26 -2.16 -2.39
CA ILE A 70 -2.16 -2.60 -1.32
C ILE A 70 -2.84 -3.92 -1.67
N ARG A 71 -3.23 -4.15 -2.94
CA ARG A 71 -3.80 -5.43 -3.37
C ARG A 71 -2.80 -6.58 -3.28
N LEU A 72 -1.51 -6.33 -3.55
CA LEU A 72 -0.45 -7.32 -3.33
C LEU A 72 -0.32 -7.67 -1.84
N GLU A 73 -0.31 -6.67 -0.97
CA GLU A 73 -0.23 -6.88 0.48
C GLU A 73 -1.46 -7.60 1.04
N LEU A 74 -2.65 -7.26 0.54
CA LEU A 74 -3.89 -7.98 0.83
C LEU A 74 -3.74 -9.46 0.42
N GLY A 75 -3.27 -9.74 -0.78
CA GLY A 75 -3.03 -11.10 -1.27
C GLY A 75 -2.12 -11.92 -0.35
N GLU A 76 -1.01 -11.33 0.10
CA GLU A 76 -0.10 -11.97 1.05
C GLU A 76 -0.74 -12.16 2.44
N PHE A 77 -1.56 -11.21 2.90
CA PHE A 77 -2.32 -11.35 4.15
C PHE A 77 -3.30 -12.53 4.11
N LEU A 78 -4.06 -12.66 3.02
CA LEU A 78 -4.98 -13.79 2.81
C LEU A 78 -4.22 -15.13 2.77
N LYS A 79 -3.13 -15.18 2.01
CA LYS A 79 -2.27 -16.36 1.87
C LYS A 79 -1.69 -16.79 3.22
N ALA A 80 -1.21 -15.85 4.02
CA ALA A 80 -0.67 -16.13 5.35
C ALA A 80 -1.73 -16.75 6.29
N LYS A 81 -2.97 -16.24 6.30
CA LYS A 81 -4.07 -16.84 7.08
C LYS A 81 -4.40 -18.24 6.58
N ARG A 82 -4.51 -18.44 5.26
CA ARG A 82 -4.76 -19.76 4.66
C ARG A 82 -3.71 -20.78 5.08
N ASP A 83 -2.43 -20.41 5.01
CA ASP A 83 -1.31 -21.33 5.21
C ASP A 83 -1.12 -21.75 6.68
N ARG A 84 -1.48 -20.88 7.63
CA ARG A 84 -1.47 -21.21 9.07
C ARG A 84 -2.72 -21.93 9.55
N THR A 85 -3.75 -22.08 8.71
CA THR A 85 -5.03 -22.67 9.13
C THR A 85 -4.89 -24.20 9.28
N PRO A 86 -5.19 -24.77 10.45
CA PRO A 86 -5.10 -26.22 10.67
C PRO A 86 -6.01 -26.99 9.71
N LEU A 87 -5.51 -28.13 9.23
CA LEU A 87 -6.20 -28.95 8.24
C LEU A 87 -6.71 -30.26 8.85
N SER A 88 -7.79 -30.77 8.27
CA SER A 88 -8.36 -32.09 8.50
C SER A 88 -7.64 -33.18 7.69
N ARG A 89 -7.92 -34.45 8.00
CA ARG A 89 -7.49 -35.60 7.18
C ARG A 89 -8.18 -35.67 5.81
N SER A 90 -9.35 -35.05 5.66
CA SER A 90 -10.13 -35.06 4.41
C SER A 90 -9.75 -33.91 3.47
N LYS A 91 -9.35 -34.24 2.23
CA LYS A 91 -9.00 -33.26 1.19
C LYS A 91 -10.19 -32.35 0.83
N SER A 92 -11.40 -32.89 0.72
CA SER A 92 -12.59 -32.09 0.40
C SER A 92 -12.92 -31.10 1.52
N ARG A 93 -12.78 -31.51 2.78
CA ARG A 93 -12.94 -30.61 3.94
C ARG A 93 -11.87 -29.52 3.96
N ASN A 94 -10.63 -29.83 3.59
CA ASN A 94 -9.55 -28.86 3.56
C ASN A 94 -9.75 -27.75 2.51
N ALA A 95 -10.45 -28.03 1.42
CA ALA A 95 -10.80 -27.00 0.44
C ALA A 95 -11.75 -25.96 1.06
N LEU A 96 -12.79 -26.42 1.77
CA LEU A 96 -13.74 -25.55 2.48
C LEU A 96 -13.05 -24.75 3.59
N ILE A 97 -12.26 -25.40 4.44
CA ILE A 97 -11.50 -24.74 5.52
C ILE A 97 -10.63 -23.61 4.98
N ARG A 98 -9.91 -23.85 3.86
CA ARG A 98 -9.07 -22.83 3.24
C ARG A 98 -9.88 -21.69 2.65
N PHE A 99 -11.03 -21.99 2.04
CA PHE A 99 -11.94 -20.98 1.51
C PHE A 99 -12.49 -20.07 2.61
N GLU A 100 -12.95 -20.65 3.72
CA GLU A 100 -13.40 -19.92 4.91
C GLU A 100 -12.27 -19.04 5.47
N ALA A 101 -11.05 -19.58 5.60
CA ALA A 101 -9.89 -18.82 6.06
C ALA A 101 -9.56 -17.61 5.17
N LEU A 102 -9.71 -17.73 3.85
CA LEU A 102 -9.54 -16.60 2.93
C LEU A 102 -10.63 -15.54 3.12
N GLY A 103 -11.89 -15.96 3.26
CA GLY A 103 -13.03 -15.06 3.52
C GLY A 103 -12.88 -14.30 4.84
N GLU A 104 -12.51 -15.00 5.91
CA GLU A 104 -12.21 -14.38 7.21
C GLU A 104 -11.08 -13.35 7.09
N ALA A 105 -9.97 -13.71 6.43
CA ALA A 105 -8.84 -12.79 6.26
C ALA A 105 -9.22 -11.54 5.45
N TYR A 106 -10.04 -11.68 4.42
CA TYR A 106 -10.52 -10.56 3.62
C TYR A 106 -11.32 -9.57 4.48
N ILE A 107 -12.26 -10.07 5.27
CA ILE A 107 -13.08 -9.25 6.17
C ILE A 107 -12.23 -8.63 7.29
N ASP A 108 -11.30 -9.41 7.87
CA ASP A 108 -10.38 -8.93 8.90
C ASP A 108 -9.50 -7.78 8.39
N TYR A 109 -8.97 -7.90 7.16
CA TYR A 109 -8.16 -6.84 6.57
C TYR A 109 -8.99 -5.58 6.33
N ALA A 110 -10.19 -5.72 5.75
CA ALA A 110 -11.10 -4.60 5.51
C ALA A 110 -11.45 -3.85 6.80
N ARG A 111 -11.65 -4.57 7.91
CA ARG A 111 -11.93 -3.98 9.23
C ARG A 111 -10.72 -3.33 9.88
N LYS A 112 -9.53 -3.92 9.73
CA LYS A 112 -8.28 -3.39 10.34
C LYS A 112 -7.74 -2.18 9.60
N HIS A 113 -7.91 -2.13 8.29
CA HIS A 113 -7.35 -1.11 7.41
C HIS A 113 -8.41 -0.51 6.49
N PRO A 114 -9.50 0.10 7.02
CA PRO A 114 -10.64 0.52 6.21
C PRO A 114 -10.27 1.54 5.12
N ARG A 115 -9.31 2.44 5.40
CA ARG A 115 -8.86 3.46 4.43
C ARG A 115 -7.94 2.91 3.35
N LEU A 116 -7.07 1.95 3.70
CA LEU A 116 -6.27 1.24 2.71
C LEU A 116 -7.14 0.34 1.84
N PHE A 117 -8.14 -0.30 2.45
CA PHE A 117 -9.11 -1.13 1.74
C PHE A 117 -9.96 -0.31 0.76
N GLU A 118 -10.34 0.92 1.11
CA GLU A 118 -11.00 1.85 0.20
C GLU A 118 -10.18 2.06 -1.09
N ILE A 119 -8.93 2.54 -0.99
CA ILE A 119 -8.09 2.78 -2.18
C ILE A 119 -7.71 1.47 -2.93
N ALA A 120 -7.69 0.32 -2.28
CA ALA A 120 -7.45 -0.95 -2.95
C ALA A 120 -8.48 -1.24 -4.06
N PHE A 121 -9.68 -0.67 -3.95
CA PHE A 121 -10.81 -0.94 -4.85
C PHE A 121 -11.50 0.31 -5.41
N ILE A 122 -10.93 1.52 -5.25
CA ILE A 122 -11.42 2.68 -5.99
C ILE A 122 -11.25 2.47 -7.50
N HIS A 123 -12.14 3.09 -8.27
CA HIS A 123 -11.91 3.21 -9.70
C HIS A 123 -10.69 4.10 -9.94
N CYS A 124 -9.74 3.59 -10.70
CA CYS A 124 -8.56 4.34 -11.13
C CYS A 124 -8.46 4.17 -12.64
N ASP A 125 -8.54 5.28 -13.37
CA ASP A 125 -8.52 5.29 -14.84
C ASP A 125 -7.13 4.93 -15.39
N GLU A 126 -6.10 5.14 -14.58
CA GLU A 126 -4.72 4.86 -14.94
C GLU A 126 -4.28 3.45 -14.56
N LYS A 127 -3.37 2.91 -15.37
CA LYS A 127 -2.73 1.63 -15.09
C LYS A 127 -1.48 1.86 -14.23
N PRO A 128 -1.18 0.96 -13.29
CA PRO A 128 0.14 0.89 -12.68
C PRO A 128 1.22 0.76 -13.78
N ILE A 129 2.40 1.29 -13.52
CA ILE A 129 3.59 1.30 -14.38
C ILE A 129 4.23 -0.11 -14.43
N SER A 130 3.89 -1.02 -13.51
CA SER A 130 4.32 -2.43 -13.50
C SER A 130 3.40 -3.37 -14.28
#